data_AF-A0A6A6DET8-F1
#
_entry.id   AF-A0A6A6DET8-F1
#
_cell.length_a   1.000
_cell.length_b   1.000
_cell.length_c   1.000
_cell.angle_alpha   90.00
_cell.angle_beta   90.00
_cell.angle_gamma   90.00
#
_symmetry.space_group_name_H-M   'P 1'
#
loop_
_entity.id
_entity.type
_entity.pdbx_description
1 polymer ?
#
loop_
_entity_poly.entity_id
_entity_poly.type
_entity_poly.pdbx_seq_one_letter_code
_entity_poly.pdbx_strand_id
1 'polypeptide(L)'
;MRLLRLEDGGEFSPVEFVGNDIPHYAVLSHTWGADHEEVTYKDIVKGTGKSKTGYSKIRFCGNQATKDDLQYFWVDTCCINKSNSTELSEAINSMFRWYHNAAKCYVYLSDVSIGSFVGNDLSSQWTWKSAFQQSRWFTRGWTLQELVAPTCVEFFAKEGKRLGDKNSLVQEIYRITGIPTKALQGSPLSQFSVNERMSWAERRETKREEDAAYSLLGIFDIHMPLIYGEGREKANIRLQREIREFSKDELLTLPPTLSLNYEDSPPSPSSNVPFRRDPDFVNRGSLLDQIREKCSLPASRIALVGLGGVGKSQLAVEHCHRTTDRSPETWVFWVHASNSARFKQSYQEIAEQVKLHGRKDLQADVVKLVHGWLRNEKNGKWLLVLDNADDAAALFAPATDIQGAWAGSDSKPTYPLSMYLPQSKNGSTLVTTRTRSVALRLAGESDIIPVGPMNGEGAEALLEKKLGEHVDKAYTAELAAALEDLRTKLLVSSSLAPGMLP
;
A
#
# COMPACT_ATOMS: atom_id res chain seq x y z
N MET A 1 27.14 -6.99 -20.40
CA MET A 1 26.31 -8.13 -20.83
C MET A 1 27.20 -9.15 -21.53
N ARG A 2 27.02 -10.45 -21.25
CA ARG A 2 27.77 -11.52 -21.92
C ARG A 2 26.86 -12.27 -22.89
N LEU A 3 27.30 -12.46 -24.12
CA LEU A 3 26.62 -13.21 -25.18
C LEU A 3 27.44 -14.43 -25.55
N LEU A 4 26.81 -15.43 -26.17
CA LEU A 4 27.47 -16.55 -26.79
C LEU A 4 27.53 -16.35 -28.30
N ARG A 5 28.63 -16.80 -28.91
CA ARG A 5 28.78 -16.96 -30.35
C ARG A 5 28.95 -18.44 -30.68
N LEU A 6 28.26 -18.91 -31.71
CA LEU A 6 28.47 -20.24 -32.28
C LEU A 6 29.67 -20.18 -33.23
N GLU A 7 30.71 -20.95 -32.92
CA GLU A 7 31.90 -21.07 -33.77
C GLU A 7 31.71 -22.16 -34.84
N ASP A 8 32.49 -22.11 -35.93
CA ASP A 8 32.42 -23.07 -37.05
C ASP A 8 32.57 -24.54 -36.60
N GLY A 9 33.26 -24.78 -35.47
CA GLY A 9 33.43 -26.10 -34.85
C GLY A 9 32.23 -26.61 -34.04
N GLY A 10 31.12 -25.86 -33.99
CA GLY A 10 29.95 -26.18 -33.17
C GLY A 10 30.13 -25.92 -31.67
N GLU A 11 31.18 -25.20 -31.30
CA GLU A 11 31.47 -24.77 -29.92
C GLU A 11 30.91 -23.37 -29.65
N PHE A 12 30.75 -23.04 -28.37
CA PHE A 12 30.24 -21.74 -27.95
C PHE A 12 31.34 -20.95 -27.26
N SER A 13 31.57 -19.72 -27.71
CA SER A 13 32.49 -18.78 -27.05
C SER A 13 31.70 -17.67 -26.35
N PRO A 14 32.00 -17.38 -25.07
CA PRO A 14 31.44 -16.22 -24.40
C PRO A 14 32.16 -14.94 -24.86
N VAL A 15 31.39 -13.91 -25.21
CA VAL A 15 31.88 -12.58 -25.58
C VAL A 15 31.21 -11.53 -24.70
N GLU A 16 32.01 -10.65 -24.11
CA GLU A 16 31.54 -9.61 -23.19
C GLU A 16 31.42 -8.26 -23.90
N PHE A 17 30.28 -7.61 -23.68
CA PHE A 17 29.95 -6.30 -24.21
C PHE A 17 29.60 -5.35 -23.07
N VAL A 18 30.09 -4.11 -23.14
CA VAL A 18 29.92 -3.09 -22.11
C VAL A 18 29.27 -1.85 -22.74
N GLY A 19 28.37 -1.20 -22.00
CA GLY A 19 27.70 0.02 -22.45
C GLY A 19 26.69 -0.22 -23.57
N ASN A 20 26.68 0.68 -24.55
CA ASN A 20 25.69 0.69 -25.64
C ASN A 20 26.12 -0.12 -26.87
N ASP A 21 27.35 -0.65 -26.89
CA ASP A 21 27.92 -1.39 -28.03
C ASP A 21 27.51 -2.87 -28.01
N ILE A 22 26.23 -3.14 -27.73
CA ILE A 22 25.68 -4.50 -27.73
C ILE A 22 25.13 -4.79 -29.14
N PRO A 23 25.65 -5.81 -29.85
CA PRO A 23 25.18 -6.16 -31.20
C PRO A 23 23.75 -6.69 -31.14
N HIS A 24 23.09 -6.85 -32.30
CA HIS A 24 21.82 -7.58 -32.33
C HIS A 24 22.03 -9.04 -31.89
N TYR A 25 21.17 -9.54 -31.02
CA TYR A 25 21.25 -10.90 -30.48
C TYR A 25 19.89 -11.57 -30.36
N ALA A 26 19.91 -12.91 -30.36
CA ALA A 26 18.77 -13.72 -29.95
C ALA A 26 18.81 -14.01 -28.44
N VAL A 27 17.67 -14.28 -27.83
CA VAL A 27 17.57 -14.68 -26.42
C VAL A 27 16.80 -16.00 -26.30
N LEU A 28 17.30 -16.92 -25.49
CA LEU A 28 16.61 -18.18 -25.20
C LEU A 28 15.68 -18.00 -23.99
N SER A 29 14.42 -18.35 -24.17
CA SER A 29 13.46 -18.55 -23.09
C SER A 29 13.19 -20.05 -22.95
N HIS A 30 13.39 -20.59 -21.75
CA HIS A 30 13.25 -22.03 -21.52
C HIS A 30 12.97 -22.34 -20.06
N THR A 31 12.55 -23.58 -19.78
CA THR A 31 12.46 -24.05 -18.38
C THR A 31 13.67 -24.89 -18.02
N TRP A 32 14.19 -24.68 -16.81
CA TRP A 32 15.33 -25.45 -16.30
C TRP A 32 14.90 -26.88 -15.98
N GLY A 33 15.80 -27.83 -16.26
CA GLY A 33 15.79 -29.20 -15.74
C GLY A 33 16.38 -29.26 -14.33
N ALA A 34 16.96 -30.40 -13.97
CA ALA A 34 17.70 -30.51 -12.71
C ALA A 34 19.04 -29.74 -12.80
N ASP A 35 19.55 -29.25 -11.67
CA ASP A 35 20.74 -28.38 -11.67
C ASP A 35 21.98 -29.03 -12.31
N HIS A 36 22.12 -30.35 -12.22
CA HIS A 36 23.23 -31.09 -12.82
C HIS A 36 23.09 -31.25 -14.34
N GLU A 37 21.88 -31.08 -14.88
CA GLU A 37 21.56 -31.14 -16.31
C GLU A 37 21.77 -29.79 -17.00
N GLU A 38 21.78 -28.68 -16.26
CA GLU A 38 21.94 -27.35 -16.83
C GLU A 38 23.42 -26.98 -17.03
N VAL A 39 23.69 -26.38 -18.19
CA VAL A 39 25.03 -25.91 -18.55
C VAL A 39 25.26 -24.54 -17.92
N THR A 40 26.34 -24.41 -17.15
CA THR A 40 26.69 -23.17 -16.46
C THR A 40 27.73 -22.36 -17.23
N TYR A 41 27.97 -21.12 -16.83
CA TYR A 41 29.06 -20.30 -17.39
C TYR A 41 30.42 -21.02 -17.29
N LYS A 42 30.69 -21.66 -16.15
CA LYS A 42 31.92 -22.43 -15.93
C LYS A 42 32.04 -23.61 -16.89
N ASP A 43 30.93 -24.24 -17.27
CA ASP A 43 30.92 -25.35 -18.21
C ASP A 43 31.24 -24.90 -19.64
N ILE A 44 30.78 -23.71 -20.04
CA ILE A 44 31.12 -23.11 -21.33
C ILE A 44 32.61 -22.79 -21.37
N VAL A 45 33.13 -22.07 -20.36
CA VAL A 45 34.55 -21.69 -20.29
C VAL A 45 35.49 -22.90 -20.28
N LYS A 46 35.09 -24.01 -19.64
CA LYS A 46 35.89 -25.23 -19.55
C LYS A 46 35.62 -26.25 -20.65
N GLY A 47 34.61 -26.03 -21.49
CA GLY A 47 34.15 -27.00 -22.49
C GLY A 47 33.54 -28.29 -21.91
N THR A 48 33.15 -28.30 -20.63
CA THR A 48 32.62 -29.50 -19.94
C THR A 48 31.11 -29.70 -20.07
N GLY A 49 30.41 -28.75 -20.71
CA GLY A 49 28.94 -28.75 -20.80
C GLY A 49 28.34 -29.75 -21.80
N LYS A 50 29.11 -30.28 -22.74
CA LYS A 50 28.60 -31.07 -23.89
C LYS A 50 27.84 -32.34 -23.49
N SER A 51 28.16 -32.92 -22.34
CA SER A 51 27.51 -34.14 -21.82
C SER A 51 26.19 -33.87 -21.10
N LYS A 52 25.88 -32.59 -20.79
CA LYS A 52 24.69 -32.23 -20.04
C LYS A 52 23.47 -32.13 -20.93
N THR A 53 22.32 -32.60 -20.45
CA THR A 53 21.04 -32.58 -21.19
C THR A 53 20.65 -31.18 -21.67
N GLY A 54 20.91 -30.14 -20.85
CA GLY A 54 20.64 -28.74 -21.16
C GLY A 54 21.44 -28.18 -22.34
N TYR A 55 22.55 -28.82 -22.75
CA TYR A 55 23.35 -28.41 -23.90
C TYR A 55 22.54 -28.40 -25.21
N SER A 56 21.55 -29.30 -25.32
CA SER A 56 20.64 -29.36 -26.47
C SER A 56 19.87 -28.05 -26.70
N LYS A 57 19.45 -27.38 -25.63
CA LYS A 57 18.70 -26.11 -25.67
C LYS A 57 19.59 -24.97 -26.19
N ILE A 58 20.85 -24.94 -25.74
CA ILE A 58 21.85 -23.95 -26.17
C ILE A 58 22.18 -24.15 -27.65
N ARG A 59 22.39 -25.40 -28.06
CA ARG A 59 22.63 -25.75 -29.48
C ARG A 59 21.45 -25.39 -30.36
N PHE A 60 20.23 -25.66 -29.91
CA PHE A 60 19.03 -25.20 -30.60
C PHE A 60 19.04 -23.68 -30.79
N CYS A 61 19.28 -22.92 -29.71
CA CYS A 61 19.30 -21.45 -29.74
C CYS A 61 20.36 -20.92 -30.72
N GLY A 62 21.60 -21.40 -30.63
CA GLY A 62 22.68 -20.99 -31.53
C GLY A 62 22.38 -21.31 -32.99
N ASN A 63 21.90 -22.53 -33.28
CA ASN A 63 21.53 -22.91 -34.65
C ASN A 63 20.36 -22.07 -35.19
N GLN A 64 19.38 -21.74 -34.35
CA GLN A 64 18.24 -20.91 -34.77
C GLN A 64 18.66 -19.45 -34.96
N ALA A 65 19.52 -18.92 -34.10
CA ALA A 65 20.10 -17.59 -34.27
C ALA A 65 20.87 -17.48 -35.59
N THR A 66 21.69 -18.48 -35.94
CA THR A 66 22.38 -18.52 -37.24
C THR A 66 21.43 -18.53 -38.43
N LYS A 67 20.29 -19.23 -38.34
CA LYS A 67 19.27 -19.23 -39.41
C LYS A 67 18.58 -17.88 -39.59
N ASP A 68 18.50 -17.09 -38.53
CA ASP A 68 17.90 -15.77 -38.52
C ASP A 68 18.97 -14.65 -38.65
N ASP A 69 20.17 -14.99 -39.13
CA ASP A 69 21.30 -14.07 -39.36
C ASP A 69 21.79 -13.32 -38.11
N LEU A 70 21.64 -13.93 -36.92
CA LEU A 70 22.12 -13.41 -35.65
C LEU A 70 23.38 -14.16 -35.21
N GLN A 71 24.50 -13.43 -35.15
CA GLN A 71 25.79 -13.98 -34.73
C GLN A 71 25.86 -14.30 -33.23
N TYR A 72 25.09 -13.56 -32.42
CA TYR A 72 25.14 -13.64 -30.97
C TYR A 72 23.81 -14.06 -30.38
N PHE A 73 23.85 -14.79 -29.27
CA PHE A 73 22.67 -15.16 -28.51
C PHE A 73 22.92 -15.20 -27.01
N TRP A 74 21.86 -15.10 -26.22
CA TRP A 74 21.93 -15.06 -24.76
C TRP A 74 21.13 -16.20 -24.13
N VAL A 75 21.70 -16.82 -23.10
CA VAL A 75 21.06 -17.86 -22.29
C VAL A 75 21.39 -17.63 -20.82
N ASP A 76 20.38 -17.50 -19.97
CA ASP A 76 20.51 -17.15 -18.55
C ASP A 76 21.36 -18.15 -17.72
N THR A 77 21.34 -19.43 -18.10
CA THR A 77 22.08 -20.49 -17.38
C THR A 77 23.59 -20.39 -17.55
N CYS A 78 24.07 -19.91 -18.71
CA CYS A 78 25.49 -19.92 -19.05
C CYS A 78 26.08 -18.58 -19.49
N CYS A 79 25.28 -17.54 -19.74
CA CYS A 79 25.78 -16.17 -19.93
C CYS A 79 26.04 -15.46 -18.61
N ILE A 80 25.35 -15.84 -17.53
CA ILE A 80 25.51 -15.24 -16.20
C ILE A 80 26.43 -16.12 -15.34
N ASN A 81 27.48 -15.54 -14.77
CA ASN A 81 28.26 -16.19 -13.73
C ASN A 81 27.52 -16.14 -12.39
N LYS A 82 26.62 -17.10 -12.17
CA LYS A 82 25.79 -17.20 -10.95
C LYS A 82 26.60 -17.37 -9.65
N SER A 83 27.91 -17.68 -9.73
CA SER A 83 28.80 -17.73 -8.57
C SER A 83 29.33 -16.36 -8.14
N ASN A 84 29.21 -15.34 -9.00
CA ASN A 84 29.53 -13.96 -8.67
C ASN A 84 28.24 -13.22 -8.30
N SER A 85 28.06 -12.88 -7.02
CA SER A 85 26.84 -12.23 -6.52
C SER A 85 26.62 -10.83 -7.11
N THR A 86 27.69 -10.11 -7.44
CA THR A 86 27.59 -8.78 -8.06
C THR A 86 27.05 -8.90 -9.48
N GLU A 87 27.63 -9.81 -10.27
CA GLU A 87 27.17 -10.08 -11.64
C GLU A 87 25.74 -10.63 -11.65
N LEU A 88 25.39 -11.53 -10.71
CA LEU A 88 24.04 -12.06 -10.58
C LEU A 88 23.01 -10.95 -10.27
N SER A 89 23.35 -10.03 -9.37
CA SER A 89 22.48 -8.90 -9.01
C SER A 89 22.29 -7.94 -10.18
N GLU A 90 23.36 -7.59 -10.88
CA GLU A 90 23.29 -6.75 -12.08
C GLU A 90 22.45 -7.42 -13.19
N ALA A 91 22.65 -8.72 -13.38
CA ALA A 91 21.96 -9.48 -14.42
C ALA A 91 20.46 -9.56 -14.18
N ILE A 92 20.01 -9.87 -12.96
CA ILE A 92 18.59 -9.95 -12.62
C ILE A 92 17.91 -8.59 -12.76
N ASN A 93 18.53 -7.51 -12.31
CA ASN A 93 17.97 -6.16 -12.47
C ASN A 93 17.98 -5.69 -13.94
N SER A 94 18.83 -6.28 -14.79
CA SER A 94 18.90 -5.95 -16.23
C SER A 94 18.10 -6.88 -17.13
N MET A 95 17.59 -8.00 -16.60
CA MET A 95 17.12 -9.12 -17.42
C MET A 95 15.95 -8.72 -18.31
N PHE A 96 14.97 -7.97 -17.79
CA PHE A 96 13.84 -7.48 -18.56
C PHE A 96 14.30 -6.66 -19.76
N ARG A 97 15.24 -5.73 -19.56
CA ARG A 97 15.81 -4.90 -20.63
C ARG A 97 16.56 -5.75 -21.66
N TRP A 98 17.25 -6.80 -21.22
CA TRP A 98 17.92 -7.74 -22.13
C TRP A 98 16.92 -8.55 -22.97
N TYR A 99 15.79 -8.96 -22.40
CA TYR A 99 14.72 -9.59 -23.18
C TYR A 99 14.03 -8.59 -24.12
N HIS A 100 13.80 -7.36 -23.66
CA HIS A 100 13.20 -6.30 -24.46
C HIS A 100 14.03 -5.93 -25.70
N ASN A 101 15.35 -5.81 -25.54
CA ASN A 101 16.28 -5.41 -26.59
C ASN A 101 16.71 -6.56 -27.52
N ALA A 102 16.32 -7.81 -27.22
CA ALA A 102 16.64 -8.94 -28.08
C ALA A 102 15.91 -8.83 -29.42
N ALA A 103 16.62 -9.12 -30.52
CA ALA A 103 16.02 -9.13 -31.85
C ALA A 103 15.00 -10.26 -32.01
N LYS A 104 15.25 -11.40 -31.37
CA LYS A 104 14.39 -12.59 -31.35
C LYS A 104 14.44 -13.24 -29.98
N CYS A 105 13.28 -13.59 -29.43
CA CYS A 105 13.15 -14.47 -28.27
C CYS A 105 12.66 -15.84 -28.73
N TYR A 106 13.50 -16.87 -28.57
CA TYR A 106 13.14 -18.25 -28.89
C TYR A 106 12.67 -18.95 -27.62
N VAL A 107 11.39 -19.31 -27.58
CA VAL A 107 10.80 -20.11 -26.51
C VAL A 107 10.94 -21.59 -26.86
N TYR A 108 11.80 -22.31 -26.14
CA TYR A 108 12.01 -23.73 -26.33
C TYR A 108 11.22 -24.56 -25.31
N LEU A 109 10.16 -25.23 -25.79
CA LEU A 109 9.24 -26.02 -24.98
C LEU A 109 9.66 -27.49 -24.96
N SER A 110 10.44 -27.88 -23.95
CA SER A 110 10.96 -29.26 -23.83
C SER A 110 9.89 -30.32 -23.53
N ASP A 111 8.70 -29.90 -23.11
CA ASP A 111 7.54 -30.73 -22.76
C ASP A 111 6.44 -30.74 -23.84
N VAL A 112 6.67 -30.04 -24.96
CA VAL A 112 5.77 -30.05 -26.12
C VAL A 112 6.46 -30.76 -27.27
N SER A 113 5.84 -31.83 -27.77
CA SER A 113 6.34 -32.60 -28.91
C SER A 113 5.31 -32.58 -30.03
N ILE A 114 5.79 -32.39 -31.26
CA ILE A 114 4.98 -32.59 -32.47
C ILE A 114 5.24 -34.03 -32.90
N GLY A 115 4.34 -34.95 -32.56
CA GLY A 115 4.50 -36.38 -32.86
C GLY A 115 4.98 -36.63 -34.30
N SER A 116 5.88 -37.58 -34.49
CA SER A 116 6.45 -37.92 -35.79
C SER A 116 5.44 -38.70 -36.64
N PHE A 117 4.52 -38.03 -37.32
CA PHE A 117 3.74 -38.68 -38.37
C PHE A 117 3.58 -37.82 -39.62
N VAL A 118 3.76 -38.52 -40.74
CA VAL A 118 3.66 -38.06 -42.12
C VAL A 118 2.17 -37.85 -42.43
N GLY A 119 1.73 -36.60 -42.57
CA GLY A 119 0.38 -36.29 -43.03
C GLY A 119 -0.17 -34.96 -42.50
N ASN A 120 -0.76 -34.17 -43.39
CA ASN A 120 -1.32 -32.84 -43.15
C ASN A 120 -2.68 -32.90 -42.41
N ASP A 121 -2.77 -33.68 -41.32
CA ASP A 121 -4.03 -33.99 -40.65
C ASP A 121 -4.34 -33.00 -39.50
N LEU A 122 -5.59 -32.53 -39.42
CA LEU A 122 -6.09 -31.58 -38.41
C LEU A 122 -5.97 -32.14 -36.97
N SER A 123 -5.89 -33.46 -36.84
CA SER A 123 -5.63 -34.17 -35.57
C SER A 123 -4.25 -33.83 -34.97
N SER A 124 -3.25 -33.55 -35.80
CA SER A 124 -1.89 -33.20 -35.37
C SER A 124 -1.81 -31.79 -34.77
N GLN A 125 -2.63 -30.85 -35.25
CA GLN A 125 -2.71 -29.51 -34.67
C GLN A 125 -3.37 -29.51 -33.29
N TRP A 126 -4.41 -30.32 -33.11
CA TRP A 126 -5.10 -30.44 -31.83
C TRP A 126 -4.21 -31.04 -30.73
N THR A 127 -3.32 -31.97 -31.09
CA THR A 127 -2.46 -32.66 -30.11
C THR A 127 -1.35 -31.77 -29.56
N TRP A 128 -0.59 -31.04 -30.39
CA TRP A 128 0.44 -30.14 -29.86
C TRP A 128 -0.16 -28.91 -29.19
N LYS A 129 -1.32 -28.39 -29.63
CA LYS A 129 -1.99 -27.26 -28.97
C LYS A 129 -2.40 -27.60 -27.54
N SER A 130 -2.87 -28.82 -27.30
CA SER A 130 -3.18 -29.29 -25.94
C SER A 130 -1.93 -29.35 -25.06
N ALA A 131 -0.82 -29.92 -25.58
CA ALA A 131 0.46 -29.95 -24.87
C ALA A 131 1.02 -28.55 -24.62
N PHE A 132 0.87 -27.63 -25.58
CA PHE A 132 1.26 -26.23 -25.45
C PHE A 132 0.50 -25.54 -24.31
N GLN A 133 -0.83 -25.72 -24.23
CA GLN A 133 -1.65 -25.15 -23.16
C GLN A 133 -1.28 -25.66 -21.76
N GLN A 134 -0.78 -26.89 -21.69
CA GLN A 134 -0.35 -27.54 -20.44
C GLN A 134 1.15 -27.36 -20.16
N SER A 135 1.88 -26.65 -21.02
CA SER A 135 3.32 -26.55 -20.87
C SER A 135 3.68 -25.86 -19.57
N ARG A 136 4.63 -26.47 -18.85
CA ARG A 136 5.22 -25.91 -17.63
C ARG A 136 5.84 -24.52 -17.84
N TRP A 137 6.15 -24.16 -19.09
CA TRP A 137 6.69 -22.83 -19.40
C TRP A 137 5.75 -21.71 -18.96
N PHE A 138 4.42 -21.88 -19.06
CA PHE A 138 3.44 -20.87 -18.65
C PHE A 138 3.31 -20.72 -17.13
N THR A 139 3.80 -21.69 -16.36
CA THR A 139 3.72 -21.68 -14.89
C THR A 139 5.03 -21.29 -14.21
N ARG A 140 6.10 -20.94 -14.94
CA ARG A 140 7.35 -20.46 -14.33
C ARG A 140 7.30 -18.95 -14.10
N GLY A 141 7.81 -18.48 -12.96
CA GLY A 141 7.82 -17.05 -12.62
C GLY A 141 8.59 -16.21 -13.65
N TRP A 142 9.86 -16.58 -13.90
CA TRP A 142 10.74 -15.84 -14.80
C TRP A 142 10.23 -15.76 -16.25
N THR A 143 9.54 -16.78 -16.77
CA THR A 143 9.04 -16.76 -18.15
C THR A 143 7.97 -15.70 -18.39
N LEU A 144 7.44 -15.05 -17.34
CA LEU A 144 6.53 -13.93 -17.50
C LEU A 144 7.21 -12.75 -18.20
N GLN A 145 8.37 -12.31 -17.70
CA GLN A 145 9.09 -11.21 -18.34
C GLN A 145 9.63 -11.61 -19.72
N GLU A 146 9.97 -12.89 -19.89
CA GLU A 146 10.45 -13.45 -21.16
C GLU A 146 9.34 -13.46 -22.24
N LEU A 147 8.07 -13.44 -21.83
CA LEU A 147 6.90 -13.33 -22.71
C LEU A 147 6.56 -11.88 -23.05
N VAL A 148 6.51 -11.01 -22.04
CA VAL A 148 5.97 -9.64 -22.18
C VAL A 148 7.03 -8.64 -22.64
N ALA A 149 8.30 -8.82 -22.27
CA ALA A 149 9.34 -7.84 -22.60
C ALA A 149 9.75 -7.83 -24.08
N PRO A 150 10.02 -8.98 -24.74
CA PRO A 150 10.47 -8.98 -26.13
C PRO A 150 9.36 -8.60 -27.12
N THR A 151 9.71 -7.88 -28.18
CA THR A 151 8.79 -7.56 -29.27
C THR A 151 8.49 -8.77 -30.15
N CYS A 152 9.49 -9.64 -30.40
CA CYS A 152 9.37 -10.84 -31.20
C CYS A 152 9.63 -12.10 -30.37
N VAL A 153 8.59 -12.93 -30.20
CA VAL A 153 8.68 -14.21 -29.46
C VAL A 153 8.18 -15.34 -30.36
N GLU A 154 9.00 -16.36 -30.53
CA GLU A 154 8.72 -17.54 -31.37
C GLU A 154 8.78 -18.82 -30.55
N PHE A 155 7.76 -19.66 -30.65
CA PHE A 155 7.60 -20.89 -29.88
C PHE A 155 8.06 -22.09 -30.68
N PHE A 156 8.87 -22.94 -30.06
CA PHE A 156 9.42 -24.15 -30.65
C PHE A 156 9.15 -25.36 -29.76
N ALA A 157 8.78 -26.47 -30.38
CA ALA A 157 8.69 -27.77 -29.73
C ALA A 157 10.07 -28.35 -29.41
N LYS A 158 10.10 -29.42 -28.61
CA LYS A 158 11.30 -30.18 -28.23
C LYS A 158 12.14 -30.62 -29.44
N GLU A 159 11.52 -30.86 -30.60
CA GLU A 159 12.22 -31.25 -31.82
C GLU A 159 12.85 -30.07 -32.58
N GLY A 160 12.71 -28.83 -32.07
CA GLY A 160 13.17 -27.61 -32.73
C GLY A 160 12.25 -27.14 -33.87
N LYS A 161 11.02 -27.68 -33.94
CA LYS A 161 10.01 -27.26 -34.92
C LYS A 161 9.23 -26.06 -34.41
N ARG A 162 9.05 -25.05 -35.26
CA ARG A 162 8.29 -23.83 -34.95
C ARG A 162 6.79 -24.14 -34.83
N LEU A 163 6.20 -23.76 -33.71
CA LEU A 163 4.77 -23.89 -33.40
C LEU A 163 3.97 -22.65 -33.81
N GLY A 164 4.60 -21.48 -33.72
CA GLY A 164 4.01 -20.18 -34.01
C GLY A 164 4.80 -19.07 -33.34
N ASP A 165 4.31 -17.85 -33.46
CA ASP A 165 4.79 -16.68 -32.72
C ASP A 165 3.70 -16.11 -31.80
N LYS A 166 4.11 -15.18 -30.93
CA LYS A 166 3.24 -14.51 -29.96
C LYS A 166 2.01 -13.86 -30.58
N ASN A 167 2.08 -13.39 -31.83
CA ASN A 167 0.92 -12.80 -32.51
C ASN A 167 -0.03 -13.88 -33.03
N SER A 168 0.51 -14.92 -33.67
CA SER A 168 -0.27 -16.05 -34.20
C SER A 168 -0.98 -16.86 -33.11
N LEU A 169 -0.42 -16.88 -31.89
CA LEU A 169 -0.92 -17.64 -30.74
C LEU A 169 -1.50 -16.75 -29.63
N VAL A 170 -1.76 -15.47 -29.93
CA VAL A 170 -2.13 -14.47 -28.91
C VAL A 170 -3.39 -14.86 -28.13
N GLN A 171 -4.37 -15.49 -28.79
CA GLN A 171 -5.62 -15.92 -28.16
C GLN A 171 -5.41 -17.11 -27.22
N GLU A 172 -4.62 -18.09 -27.65
CA GLU A 172 -4.21 -19.20 -26.79
C GLU A 172 -3.42 -18.71 -25.58
N ILE A 173 -2.45 -17.82 -25.77
CA ILE A 173 -1.64 -17.26 -24.68
C ILE A 173 -2.52 -16.47 -23.69
N TYR A 174 -3.44 -15.65 -24.18
CA TYR A 174 -4.42 -14.93 -23.33
C TYR A 174 -5.25 -15.90 -22.49
N ARG A 175 -5.76 -16.99 -23.08
CA ARG A 175 -6.57 -17.99 -22.36
C ARG A 175 -5.78 -18.71 -21.25
N ILE A 176 -4.51 -19.01 -21.50
CA ILE A 176 -3.65 -19.70 -20.53
C ILE A 176 -3.26 -18.76 -19.38
N THR A 177 -2.84 -17.54 -19.72
CA THR A 177 -2.13 -16.64 -18.79
C THR A 177 -3.02 -15.55 -18.19
N GLY A 178 -4.14 -15.21 -18.82
CA GLY A 178 -4.95 -14.04 -18.47
C GLY A 178 -4.35 -12.69 -18.87
N ILE A 179 -3.16 -12.67 -19.48
CA ILE A 179 -2.47 -11.44 -19.87
C ILE A 179 -3.19 -10.81 -21.08
N PRO A 180 -3.68 -9.56 -20.98
CA PRO A 180 -4.41 -8.92 -22.06
C PRO A 180 -3.66 -8.96 -23.40
N THR A 181 -4.40 -9.20 -24.49
CA THR A 181 -3.81 -9.26 -25.84
C THR A 181 -3.01 -8.01 -26.20
N LYS A 182 -3.47 -6.84 -25.74
CA LYS A 182 -2.75 -5.56 -25.88
C LYS A 182 -1.36 -5.58 -25.26
N ALA A 183 -1.19 -6.17 -24.07
CA ALA A 183 0.12 -6.32 -23.42
C ALA A 183 1.01 -7.27 -24.22
N LEU A 184 0.46 -8.40 -24.68
CA LEU A 184 1.19 -9.36 -25.51
C LEU A 184 1.64 -8.77 -26.85
N GLN A 185 0.87 -7.82 -27.39
CA GLN A 185 1.17 -7.09 -28.63
C GLN A 185 2.10 -5.88 -28.43
N GLY A 186 2.64 -5.68 -27.22
CA GLY A 186 3.67 -4.67 -26.96
C GLY A 186 3.14 -3.29 -26.55
N SER A 187 1.88 -3.18 -26.08
CA SER A 187 1.43 -1.94 -25.45
C SER A 187 2.30 -1.63 -24.22
N PRO A 188 2.66 -0.36 -23.96
CA PRO A 188 3.46 0.01 -22.79
C PRO A 188 2.87 -0.55 -21.50
N LEU A 189 3.72 -1.16 -20.67
CA LEU A 189 3.28 -1.80 -19.42
C LEU A 189 2.66 -0.82 -18.42
N SER A 190 3.01 0.46 -18.50
CA SER A 190 2.41 1.55 -17.71
C SER A 190 0.92 1.76 -17.98
N GLN A 191 0.39 1.27 -19.11
CA GLN A 191 -1.06 1.33 -19.41
C GLN A 191 -1.87 0.30 -18.60
N PHE A 192 -1.20 -0.67 -17.95
CA PHE A 192 -1.84 -1.70 -17.14
C PHE A 192 -1.64 -1.38 -15.66
N SER A 193 -2.70 -1.52 -14.88
CA SER A 193 -2.66 -1.24 -13.45
C SER A 193 -1.65 -2.14 -12.73
N VAL A 194 -1.23 -1.71 -11.54
CA VAL A 194 -0.34 -2.52 -10.69
C VAL A 194 -0.97 -3.87 -10.39
N ASN A 195 -2.27 -3.90 -10.06
CA ASN A 195 -2.99 -5.14 -9.75
C ASN A 195 -3.09 -6.07 -10.96
N GLU A 196 -3.33 -5.54 -12.15
CA GLU A 196 -3.31 -6.35 -13.38
C GLU A 196 -1.93 -6.95 -13.63
N ARG A 197 -0.86 -6.16 -13.54
CA ARG A 197 0.50 -6.66 -13.72
C ARG A 197 0.89 -7.70 -12.67
N MET A 198 0.47 -7.50 -11.42
CA MET A 198 0.66 -8.48 -10.33
C MET A 198 -0.11 -9.78 -10.61
N SER A 199 -1.34 -9.71 -11.13
CA SER A 199 -2.16 -10.90 -11.38
C SER A 199 -1.59 -11.82 -12.46
N TRP A 200 -0.79 -11.29 -13.39
CA TRP A 200 -0.08 -12.07 -14.41
C TRP A 200 0.91 -13.11 -13.83
N ALA A 201 1.27 -12.96 -12.55
CA ALA A 201 2.19 -13.84 -11.84
C ALA A 201 1.52 -14.78 -10.84
N GLU A 202 0.23 -14.64 -10.55
CA GLU A 202 -0.46 -15.40 -9.49
C GLU A 202 -0.37 -16.92 -9.64
N ARG A 203 -0.41 -17.41 -10.90
CA ARG A 203 -0.36 -18.85 -11.21
C ARG A 203 1.06 -19.35 -11.51
N ARG A 204 2.08 -18.55 -11.21
CA ARG A 204 3.47 -18.86 -11.54
C ARG A 204 4.26 -19.24 -10.30
N GLU A 205 5.15 -20.20 -10.48
CA GLU A 205 5.99 -20.79 -9.44
C GLU A 205 7.46 -20.49 -9.70
N THR A 206 8.19 -20.32 -8.60
CA THR A 206 9.63 -20.06 -8.60
C THR A 206 10.37 -21.09 -7.76
N LYS A 207 11.61 -21.43 -8.17
CA LYS A 207 12.44 -22.39 -7.43
C LYS A 207 12.92 -21.80 -6.10
N ARG A 208 13.45 -20.57 -6.13
CA ARG A 208 13.70 -19.78 -4.93
C ARG A 208 12.48 -18.97 -4.60
N GLU A 209 12.19 -18.83 -3.33
CA GLU A 209 10.92 -18.24 -2.91
C GLU A 209 10.87 -16.73 -3.15
N GLU A 210 12.03 -16.06 -3.05
CA GLU A 210 12.20 -14.62 -3.28
C GLU A 210 12.11 -14.24 -4.75
N ASP A 211 12.39 -15.18 -5.66
CA ASP A 211 12.24 -14.95 -7.11
C ASP A 211 10.78 -14.64 -7.48
N ALA A 212 9.80 -14.96 -6.62
CA ALA A 212 8.42 -14.52 -6.79
C ALA A 212 8.30 -12.99 -6.84
N ALA A 213 9.18 -12.27 -6.13
CA ALA A 213 9.32 -10.82 -6.22
C ALA A 213 10.30 -10.41 -7.32
N TYR A 214 11.49 -11.03 -7.37
CA TYR A 214 12.57 -10.57 -8.25
C TYR A 214 12.26 -10.76 -9.74
N SER A 215 11.43 -11.74 -10.10
CA SER A 215 10.97 -11.92 -11.49
C SER A 215 10.04 -10.81 -12.00
N LEU A 216 9.56 -9.94 -11.11
CA LEU A 216 8.65 -8.83 -11.43
C LEU A 216 9.35 -7.48 -11.57
N LEU A 217 10.63 -7.37 -11.23
CA LEU A 217 11.34 -6.09 -11.17
C LEU A 217 11.21 -5.28 -12.44
N GLY A 218 11.50 -5.87 -13.60
CA GLY A 218 11.40 -5.16 -14.87
C GLY A 218 9.97 -4.96 -15.39
N ILE A 219 8.99 -5.73 -14.92
CA ILE A 219 7.57 -5.50 -15.25
C ILE A 219 7.09 -4.19 -14.62
N PHE A 220 7.67 -3.83 -13.47
CA PHE A 220 7.39 -2.60 -12.73
C PHE A 220 8.45 -1.51 -12.90
N ASP A 221 9.47 -1.74 -13.72
CA ASP A 221 10.61 -0.83 -13.92
C ASP A 221 11.31 -0.43 -12.61
N ILE A 222 11.59 -1.43 -11.76
CA ILE A 222 12.19 -1.25 -10.44
C ILE A 222 13.58 -1.87 -10.37
N HIS A 223 14.45 -1.23 -9.59
CA HIS A 223 15.73 -1.77 -9.17
C HIS A 223 15.76 -1.96 -7.65
N MET A 224 16.14 -3.15 -7.16
CA MET A 224 16.37 -3.37 -5.73
C MET A 224 17.43 -4.46 -5.46
N PRO A 225 18.13 -4.41 -4.31
CA PRO A 225 19.10 -5.43 -3.92
C PRO A 225 18.50 -6.83 -3.78
N LEU A 226 19.19 -7.85 -4.28
CA LEU A 226 18.78 -9.25 -4.09
C LEU A 226 19.31 -9.80 -2.77
N ILE A 227 18.42 -10.27 -1.91
CA ILE A 227 18.75 -10.84 -0.59
C ILE A 227 18.15 -12.24 -0.51
N TYR A 228 18.83 -13.21 -1.14
CA TYR A 228 18.44 -14.61 -1.01
C TYR A 228 18.61 -15.09 0.43
N GLY A 229 17.58 -15.72 0.99
CA GLY A 229 17.45 -16.06 2.40
C GLY A 229 16.58 -15.09 3.21
N GLU A 230 16.10 -13.98 2.62
CA GLU A 230 15.18 -13.06 3.31
C GLU A 230 13.74 -13.63 3.40
N GLY A 231 13.41 -14.59 2.54
CA GLY A 231 12.10 -15.21 2.45
C GLY A 231 11.11 -14.44 1.55
N ARG A 232 10.12 -15.16 1.02
CA ARG A 232 9.17 -14.63 0.02
C ARG A 232 8.43 -13.38 0.48
N GLU A 233 7.94 -13.40 1.72
CA GLU A 233 7.13 -12.32 2.28
C GLU A 233 7.90 -10.99 2.33
N LYS A 234 9.15 -11.02 2.82
CA LYS A 234 10.00 -9.83 2.92
C LYS A 234 10.39 -9.29 1.55
N ALA A 235 10.76 -10.18 0.62
CA ALA A 235 11.07 -9.81 -0.76
C ALA A 235 9.86 -9.11 -1.43
N ASN A 236 8.64 -9.65 -1.24
CA ASN A 236 7.41 -9.05 -1.75
C ASN A 236 7.08 -7.70 -1.10
N ILE A 237 7.27 -7.55 0.22
CA ILE A 237 7.07 -6.27 0.92
C ILE A 237 7.98 -5.20 0.34
N ARG A 238 9.25 -5.54 0.06
CA ARG A 238 10.21 -4.61 -0.55
C ARG A 238 9.81 -4.24 -1.97
N LEU A 239 9.48 -5.22 -2.82
CA LEU A 239 8.97 -4.96 -4.17
C LEU A 239 7.78 -3.99 -4.13
N GLN A 240 6.79 -4.28 -3.28
CA GLN A 240 5.59 -3.44 -3.13
C GLN A 240 5.91 -2.02 -2.66
N ARG A 241 6.95 -1.85 -1.84
CA ARG A 241 7.43 -0.51 -1.43
C ARG A 241 8.03 0.24 -2.61
N GLU A 242 8.91 -0.40 -3.39
CA GLU A 242 9.52 0.23 -4.56
C GLU A 242 8.47 0.61 -5.62
N ILE A 243 7.46 -0.25 -5.88
CA ILE A 243 6.35 0.06 -6.80
C ILE A 243 5.63 1.35 -6.37
N ARG A 244 5.39 1.50 -5.07
CA ARG A 244 4.71 2.69 -4.53
C ARG A 244 5.55 3.95 -4.63
N GLU A 245 6.86 3.88 -4.38
CA GLU A 245 7.74 5.04 -4.51
C GLU A 245 7.88 5.46 -5.98
N PHE A 246 8.06 4.51 -6.91
CA PHE A 246 8.11 4.81 -8.34
C PHE A 246 6.81 5.46 -8.85
N SER A 247 5.65 4.97 -8.40
CA SER A 247 4.35 5.54 -8.77
C SER A 247 4.15 6.98 -8.24
N LYS A 248 4.79 7.36 -7.13
CA LYS A 248 4.75 8.74 -6.62
C LYS A 248 5.60 9.67 -7.47
N ASP A 249 6.75 9.22 -7.94
CA ASP A 249 7.65 10.00 -8.79
C ASP A 249 7.09 10.20 -10.21
N GLU A 250 6.41 9.20 -10.78
CA GLU A 250 5.71 9.32 -12.07
C GLU A 250 4.54 10.33 -11.99
N LEU A 251 3.85 10.40 -10.85
CA LEU A 251 2.80 11.41 -10.59
C LEU A 251 3.32 12.85 -10.48
N LEU A 252 4.62 13.04 -10.24
CA LEU A 252 5.25 14.36 -10.17
C LEU A 252 5.70 14.89 -11.55
N THR A 253 5.60 14.09 -12.62
CA THR A 253 6.21 14.40 -13.93
C THR A 253 5.24 14.49 -15.12
N LEU A 254 3.93 14.21 -14.97
CA LEU A 254 2.98 14.23 -16.10
C LEU A 254 2.04 15.46 -16.11
N PRO A 255 1.77 16.08 -17.29
CA PRO A 255 0.79 17.15 -17.44
C PRO A 255 -0.66 16.65 -17.34
N PRO A 256 -1.62 17.51 -16.95
CA PRO A 256 -2.96 17.11 -16.52
C PRO A 256 -3.90 16.91 -17.71
N THR A 257 -3.66 15.91 -18.55
CA THR A 257 -4.65 15.45 -19.52
C THR A 257 -4.44 13.97 -19.81
N LEU A 258 -5.19 13.12 -19.10
CA LEU A 258 -5.80 11.86 -19.55
C LEU A 258 -6.25 11.09 -18.30
N SER A 259 -7.48 11.33 -17.90
CA SER A 259 -8.15 10.72 -16.77
C SER A 259 -8.32 9.21 -16.98
N LEU A 260 -7.66 8.41 -16.15
CA LEU A 260 -7.94 6.98 -15.98
C LEU A 260 -9.01 6.81 -14.90
N ASN A 261 -10.07 6.08 -15.23
CA ASN A 261 -11.13 5.69 -14.32
C ASN A 261 -10.57 4.69 -13.29
N TYR A 262 -10.40 5.14 -12.05
CA TYR A 262 -10.02 4.35 -10.89
C TYR A 262 -11.24 4.24 -9.97
N GLU A 263 -11.75 3.03 -9.74
CA GLU A 263 -12.45 2.75 -8.47
C GLU A 263 -11.41 2.65 -7.34
N ASP A 264 -10.80 3.79 -7.05
CA ASP A 264 -10.26 4.18 -5.76
C ASP A 264 -9.86 5.65 -5.93
N SER A 265 -10.86 6.49 -6.14
CA SER A 265 -10.70 7.92 -5.89
C SER A 265 -10.05 8.06 -4.51
N PRO A 266 -9.04 8.95 -4.34
CA PRO A 266 -8.53 9.26 -3.00
C PRO A 266 -9.74 9.53 -2.10
N PRO A 267 -9.80 8.94 -0.89
CA PRO A 267 -11.01 8.98 -0.09
C PRO A 267 -11.38 10.44 0.11
N SER A 268 -12.63 10.78 -0.21
CA SER A 268 -13.11 12.15 -0.04
C SER A 268 -13.22 12.48 1.44
N PRO A 269 -13.03 13.75 1.82
CA PRO A 269 -13.25 14.19 3.19
C PRO A 269 -14.59 13.69 3.73
N SER A 270 -14.53 13.14 4.94
CA SER A 270 -15.67 12.50 5.60
C SER A 270 -15.58 12.66 7.11
N SER A 271 -16.67 12.34 7.80
CA SER A 271 -16.81 12.48 9.26
C SER A 271 -17.00 11.11 9.91
N ASN A 272 -16.25 10.80 10.96
CA ASN A 272 -16.45 9.59 11.77
C ASN A 272 -17.15 9.87 13.11
N VAL A 273 -17.83 11.02 13.25
CA VAL A 273 -18.51 11.38 14.50
C VAL A 273 -19.55 10.31 14.84
N PRO A 274 -19.43 9.62 15.99
CA PRO A 274 -20.24 8.43 16.29
C PRO A 274 -21.67 8.79 16.75
N PHE A 275 -22.01 10.07 16.79
CA PHE A 275 -23.26 10.59 17.32
C PHE A 275 -24.09 11.24 16.22
N ARG A 276 -25.36 10.86 16.14
CA ARG A 276 -26.34 11.56 15.31
C ARG A 276 -26.48 13.00 15.80
N ARG A 277 -26.77 13.91 14.86
CA ARG A 277 -27.12 15.28 15.20
C ARG A 277 -28.41 15.27 16.03
N ASP A 278 -28.39 15.98 17.15
CA ASP A 278 -29.55 16.11 18.03
C ASP A 278 -30.52 17.15 17.43
N PRO A 279 -31.72 16.75 16.96
CA PRO A 279 -32.70 17.70 16.41
C PRO A 279 -33.18 18.69 17.48
N ASP A 280 -33.10 18.29 18.75
CA ASP A 280 -33.55 19.10 19.87
C ASP A 280 -32.43 19.98 20.45
N PHE A 281 -31.27 20.04 19.79
CA PHE A 281 -30.14 20.84 20.27
C PHE A 281 -30.56 22.29 20.53
N VAL A 282 -30.15 22.82 21.69
CA VAL A 282 -30.40 24.20 22.09
C VAL A 282 -29.08 24.96 22.05
N ASN A 283 -29.06 26.07 21.30
CA ASN A 283 -27.87 26.89 21.20
C ASN A 283 -27.62 27.62 22.53
N ARG A 284 -26.39 27.54 23.01
CA ARG A 284 -25.99 28.07 24.32
C ARG A 284 -25.23 29.39 24.16
N GLY A 285 -25.97 30.45 23.82
CA GLY A 285 -25.42 31.79 23.60
C GLY A 285 -24.33 31.82 22.52
N SER A 286 -23.21 32.48 22.80
CA SER A 286 -22.09 32.64 21.86
C SER A 286 -21.08 31.49 21.84
N LEU A 287 -21.30 30.41 22.59
CA LEU A 287 -20.31 29.33 22.75
C LEU A 287 -19.92 28.67 21.42
N LEU A 288 -20.89 28.34 20.57
CA LEU A 288 -20.61 27.75 19.26
C LEU A 288 -19.90 28.72 18.31
N ASP A 289 -20.16 30.03 18.45
CA ASP A 289 -19.47 31.06 17.67
C ASP A 289 -18.01 31.23 18.12
N GLN A 290 -17.76 31.20 19.43
CA GLN A 290 -16.41 31.20 19.99
C GLN A 290 -15.59 29.97 19.55
N ILE A 291 -16.21 28.78 19.59
CA ILE A 291 -15.57 27.54 19.11
C ILE A 291 -15.21 27.71 17.63
N ARG A 292 -16.15 28.17 16.81
CA ARG A 292 -15.92 28.38 15.37
C ARG A 292 -14.78 29.37 15.10
N GLU A 293 -14.81 30.52 15.74
CA GLU A 293 -13.81 31.56 15.55
C GLU A 293 -12.41 31.04 15.88
N LYS A 294 -12.25 30.39 17.03
CA LYS A 294 -10.97 29.83 17.45
C LYS A 294 -10.52 28.66 16.57
N CYS A 295 -11.41 27.74 16.19
CA CYS A 295 -11.09 26.62 15.29
C CYS A 295 -10.72 27.08 13.87
N SER A 296 -11.12 28.29 13.46
CA SER A 296 -10.75 28.84 12.15
C SER A 296 -9.29 29.29 12.05
N LEU A 297 -8.61 29.46 13.20
CA LEU A 297 -7.21 29.84 13.23
C LEU A 297 -6.30 28.67 12.83
N PRO A 298 -5.25 28.90 12.03
CA PRO A 298 -4.30 27.87 11.64
C PRO A 298 -3.64 27.20 12.85
N ALA A 299 -3.59 25.87 12.83
CA ALA A 299 -2.95 25.06 13.88
C ALA A 299 -3.49 25.27 15.30
N SER A 300 -4.75 25.70 15.40
CA SER A 300 -5.44 25.98 16.66
C SER A 300 -5.70 24.73 17.51
N ARG A 301 -5.66 24.91 18.83
CA ARG A 301 -6.12 23.92 19.81
C ARG A 301 -7.01 24.62 20.82
N ILE A 302 -8.23 24.14 20.98
CA ILE A 302 -9.25 24.73 21.83
C ILE A 302 -9.67 23.69 22.86
N ALA A 303 -9.92 24.10 24.10
CA ALA A 303 -10.41 23.19 25.13
C ALA A 303 -11.71 23.69 25.76
N LEU A 304 -12.76 22.87 25.69
CA LEU A 304 -14.00 23.04 26.43
C LEU A 304 -13.83 22.46 27.83
N VAL A 305 -13.94 23.32 28.86
CA VAL A 305 -13.74 22.93 30.25
C VAL A 305 -14.99 23.16 31.08
N GLY A 306 -15.43 22.16 31.83
CA GLY A 306 -16.63 22.28 32.66
C GLY A 306 -17.02 20.95 33.29
N LEU A 307 -17.97 21.00 34.22
CA LEU A 307 -18.39 19.84 35.01
C LEU A 307 -18.94 18.69 34.15
N GLY A 308 -19.00 17.48 34.74
CA GLY A 308 -19.66 16.33 34.11
C GLY A 308 -21.11 16.64 33.75
N GLY A 309 -21.57 16.15 32.59
CA GLY A 309 -22.97 16.32 32.16
C GLY A 309 -23.35 17.72 31.66
N VAL A 310 -22.45 18.71 31.66
CA VAL A 310 -22.79 20.09 31.27
C VAL A 310 -22.96 20.33 29.74
N GLY A 311 -22.81 19.28 28.93
CA GLY A 311 -23.03 19.35 27.47
C GLY A 311 -21.80 19.69 26.63
N LYS A 312 -20.57 19.55 27.15
CA LYS A 312 -19.33 19.81 26.37
C LYS A 312 -19.24 18.95 25.10
N SER A 313 -19.45 17.64 25.23
CA SER A 313 -19.42 16.71 24.09
C SER A 313 -20.56 17.02 23.12
N GLN A 314 -21.73 17.46 23.60
CA GLN A 314 -22.86 17.86 22.75
C GLN A 314 -22.52 19.12 21.92
N LEU A 315 -21.83 20.10 22.52
CA LEU A 315 -21.30 21.27 21.79
C LEU A 315 -20.30 20.86 20.71
N ALA A 316 -19.39 19.92 21.02
CA ALA A 316 -18.42 19.41 20.06
C ALA A 316 -19.10 18.65 18.90
N VAL A 317 -20.10 17.81 19.18
CA VAL A 317 -20.88 17.10 18.16
C VAL A 317 -21.60 18.08 17.23
N GLU A 318 -22.31 19.07 17.78
CA GLU A 318 -23.00 20.07 16.94
C GLU A 318 -22.01 20.90 16.12
N HIS A 319 -20.83 21.24 16.67
CA HIS A 319 -19.79 21.92 15.92
C HIS A 319 -19.25 21.08 14.75
N CYS A 320 -19.05 19.78 14.95
CA CYS A 320 -18.65 18.86 13.88
C CYS A 320 -19.68 18.82 12.75
N HIS A 321 -20.96 18.64 13.06
CA HIS A 321 -22.03 18.62 12.05
C HIS A 321 -22.07 19.92 11.26
N ARG A 322 -22.01 21.08 11.95
CA ARG A 322 -21.94 22.39 11.29
C ARG A 322 -20.69 22.58 10.43
N THR A 323 -19.57 21.96 10.79
CA THR A 323 -18.33 22.01 10.01
C THR A 323 -18.48 21.20 8.73
N THR A 324 -19.01 19.98 8.82
CA THR A 324 -19.32 19.14 7.65
C THR A 324 -20.29 19.82 6.70
N ASP A 325 -21.34 20.48 7.23
CA ASP A 325 -22.34 21.20 6.43
C ASP A 325 -21.73 22.40 5.67
N ARG A 326 -20.80 23.13 6.30
CA ARG A 326 -20.23 24.38 5.77
C ARG A 326 -19.01 24.17 4.89
N SER A 327 -18.21 23.16 5.20
CA SER A 327 -16.96 22.85 4.52
C SER A 327 -16.87 21.34 4.28
N PRO A 328 -17.62 20.82 3.29
CA PRO A 328 -17.60 19.39 2.94
C PRO A 328 -16.21 18.87 2.55
N GLU A 329 -15.28 19.77 2.20
CA GLU A 329 -13.88 19.47 1.91
C GLU A 329 -12.99 19.29 3.17
N THR A 330 -13.54 19.44 4.37
CA THR A 330 -12.82 19.31 5.64
C THR A 330 -13.09 17.94 6.27
N TRP A 331 -12.01 17.22 6.61
CA TRP A 331 -12.11 15.97 7.36
C TRP A 331 -12.53 16.23 8.80
N VAL A 332 -13.40 15.38 9.35
CA VAL A 332 -13.81 15.49 10.76
C VAL A 332 -13.52 14.16 11.45
N PHE A 333 -12.63 14.21 12.43
CA PHE A 333 -12.16 13.04 13.17
C PHE A 333 -12.54 13.16 14.65
N TRP A 334 -13.11 12.09 15.19
CA TRP A 334 -13.49 11.94 16.59
C TRP A 334 -12.57 10.92 17.27
N VAL A 335 -11.97 11.31 18.39
CA VAL A 335 -11.04 10.50 19.16
C VAL A 335 -11.51 10.42 20.60
N HIS A 336 -11.68 9.21 21.12
CA HIS A 336 -11.99 8.98 22.52
C HIS A 336 -10.72 9.01 23.37
N ALA A 337 -10.52 10.10 24.11
CA ALA A 337 -9.31 10.35 24.90
C ALA A 337 -9.45 9.94 26.38
N SER A 338 -10.42 9.09 26.72
CA SER A 338 -10.69 8.68 28.10
C SER A 338 -9.65 7.72 28.70
N ASN A 339 -8.90 7.03 27.84
CA ASN A 339 -7.75 6.19 28.20
C ASN A 339 -6.91 5.88 26.95
N SER A 340 -5.74 5.29 27.14
CA SER A 340 -4.79 5.00 26.06
C SER A 340 -5.28 3.98 25.03
N ALA A 341 -6.03 2.96 25.46
CA ALA A 341 -6.55 1.93 24.57
C ALA A 341 -7.59 2.50 23.58
N ARG A 342 -8.55 3.27 24.09
CA ARG A 342 -9.58 3.93 23.25
C ARG A 342 -8.98 4.97 22.31
N PHE A 343 -7.96 5.70 22.75
CA PHE A 343 -7.25 6.64 21.89
C PHE A 343 -6.59 5.93 20.70
N LYS A 344 -5.85 4.84 20.98
CA LYS A 344 -5.20 4.04 19.93
C LYS A 344 -6.22 3.43 18.96
N GLN A 345 -7.35 2.94 19.48
CA GLN A 345 -8.45 2.43 18.66
C GLN A 345 -9.02 3.51 17.72
N SER A 346 -9.28 4.73 18.23
CA SER A 346 -9.75 5.82 17.38
C SER A 346 -8.74 6.21 16.30
N TYR A 347 -7.44 6.15 16.58
CA TYR A 347 -6.40 6.36 15.55
C TYR A 347 -6.40 5.23 14.50
N GLN A 348 -6.66 3.99 14.89
CA GLN A 348 -6.85 2.88 13.94
C GLN A 348 -8.03 3.15 13.00
N GLU A 349 -9.15 3.64 13.53
CA GLU A 349 -10.35 3.98 12.75
C GLU A 349 -10.08 5.14 11.77
N ILE A 350 -9.36 6.18 12.21
CA ILE A 350 -8.90 7.26 11.33
C ILE A 350 -8.03 6.69 10.20
N ALA A 351 -7.11 5.78 10.51
CA ALA A 351 -6.26 5.15 9.52
C ALA A 351 -7.06 4.37 8.47
N GLU A 352 -8.11 3.65 8.87
CA GLU A 352 -9.03 3.01 7.93
C GLU A 352 -9.80 4.02 7.08
N GLN A 353 -10.34 5.08 7.70
CA GLN A 353 -11.14 6.10 7.03
C GLN A 353 -10.36 6.83 5.93
N VAL A 354 -9.11 7.23 6.20
CA VAL A 354 -8.27 7.91 5.21
C VAL A 354 -7.53 6.93 4.29
N LYS A 355 -7.83 5.63 4.40
CA LYS A 355 -7.17 4.53 3.67
C LYS A 355 -5.64 4.58 3.80
N LEU A 356 -5.13 4.88 5.00
CA LEU A 356 -3.70 5.02 5.29
C LEU A 356 -2.93 3.73 4.94
N HIS A 357 -1.80 3.89 4.26
CA HIS A 357 -0.92 2.78 3.89
C HIS A 357 -0.19 2.25 5.13
N GLY A 358 -0.14 0.93 5.30
CA GLY A 358 0.45 0.28 6.49
C GLY A 358 -0.51 0.09 7.67
N ARG A 359 -1.77 0.53 7.58
CA ARG A 359 -2.77 0.37 8.66
C ARG A 359 -3.11 -1.10 9.01
N LYS A 360 -2.89 -2.03 8.08
CA LYS A 360 -3.12 -3.48 8.24
C LYS A 360 -1.87 -4.25 8.67
N ASP A 361 -0.73 -3.57 8.80
CA ASP A 361 0.51 -4.19 9.26
C ASP A 361 0.48 -4.32 10.79
N LEU A 362 0.59 -5.55 11.29
CA LEU A 362 0.57 -5.87 12.73
C LEU A 362 1.78 -5.30 13.49
N GLN A 363 2.84 -4.89 12.78
CA GLN A 363 4.05 -4.30 13.36
C GLN A 363 4.12 -2.77 13.18
N ALA A 364 3.15 -2.17 12.48
CA ALA A 364 3.14 -0.73 12.25
C ALA A 364 2.64 0.04 13.48
N ASP A 365 3.34 1.14 13.79
CA ASP A 365 2.88 2.12 14.78
C ASP A 365 1.83 3.03 14.11
N VAL A 366 0.58 2.57 14.10
CA VAL A 366 -0.54 3.28 13.43
C VAL A 366 -0.75 4.69 13.99
N VAL A 367 -0.46 4.90 15.28
CA VAL A 367 -0.54 6.23 15.90
C VAL A 367 0.44 7.20 15.24
N LYS A 368 1.68 6.77 14.97
CA LYS A 368 2.67 7.55 14.22
C LYS A 368 2.25 7.82 12.78
N LEU A 369 1.66 6.83 12.11
CA LEU A 369 1.22 6.98 10.71
C LEU A 369 0.12 8.05 10.57
N VAL A 370 -0.90 7.99 11.43
CA VAL A 370 -1.97 9.00 11.46
C VAL A 370 -1.43 10.36 11.84
N HIS A 371 -0.54 10.44 12.82
CA HIS A 371 0.12 11.70 13.18
C HIS A 371 0.89 12.31 11.99
N GLY A 372 1.63 11.48 11.25
CA GLY A 372 2.32 11.91 10.02
C GLY A 372 1.35 12.39 8.93
N TRP A 373 0.21 11.71 8.77
CA TRP A 373 -0.84 12.10 7.83
C TRP A 373 -1.45 13.45 8.19
N LEU A 374 -1.81 13.69 9.44
CA LEU A 374 -2.43 14.94 9.88
C LEU A 374 -1.47 16.15 9.78
N ARG A 375 -0.15 15.92 9.84
CA ARG A 375 0.86 16.97 9.66
C ARG A 375 1.11 17.34 8.20
N ASN A 376 0.77 16.46 7.27
CA ASN A 376 1.01 16.72 5.85
C ASN A 376 -0.11 17.60 5.28
N GLU A 377 0.23 18.86 5.01
CA GLU A 377 -0.70 19.88 4.50
C GLU A 377 -1.34 19.49 3.14
N LYS A 378 -0.73 18.57 2.38
CA LYS A 378 -1.29 18.05 1.11
C LYS A 378 -2.57 17.23 1.30
N ASN A 379 -2.86 16.77 2.52
CA ASN A 379 -4.02 15.93 2.82
C ASN A 379 -5.32 16.73 3.04
N GLY A 380 -5.29 18.05 2.87
CA GLY A 380 -6.44 18.92 3.01
C GLY A 380 -6.67 19.39 4.45
N LYS A 381 -7.83 20.02 4.67
CA LYS A 381 -8.20 20.56 5.98
C LYS A 381 -8.79 19.48 6.88
N TRP A 382 -8.55 19.58 8.18
CA TRP A 382 -9.14 18.64 9.14
C TRP A 382 -9.49 19.29 10.48
N LEU A 383 -10.51 18.74 11.13
CA LEU A 383 -10.92 19.01 12.51
C LEU A 383 -10.78 17.71 13.32
N LEU A 384 -10.01 17.75 14.40
CA LEU A 384 -9.81 16.62 15.30
C LEU A 384 -10.46 16.91 16.66
N VAL A 385 -11.46 16.14 17.05
CA VAL A 385 -12.08 16.23 18.38
C VAL A 385 -11.47 15.18 19.31
N LEU A 386 -10.90 15.64 20.42
CA LEU A 386 -10.50 14.80 21.54
C LEU A 386 -11.56 14.86 22.63
N ASP A 387 -12.41 13.84 22.70
CA ASP A 387 -13.49 13.79 23.66
C ASP A 387 -13.07 13.07 24.95
N ASN A 388 -13.50 13.63 26.09
CA ASN A 388 -13.30 13.08 27.42
C ASN A 388 -11.81 12.94 27.82
N ALA A 389 -11.01 13.95 27.50
CA ALA A 389 -9.58 14.04 27.83
C ALA A 389 -9.36 14.38 29.32
N ASP A 390 -9.81 13.51 30.22
CA ASP A 390 -9.69 13.70 31.68
C ASP A 390 -8.47 12.97 32.26
N ASP A 391 -8.04 11.87 31.63
CA ASP A 391 -6.94 11.03 32.10
C ASP A 391 -5.58 11.62 31.69
N ALA A 392 -5.02 12.44 32.58
CA ALA A 392 -3.71 13.04 32.38
C ALA A 392 -2.57 12.00 32.29
N ALA A 393 -2.69 10.86 32.99
CA ALA A 393 -1.67 9.83 32.92
C ALA A 393 -1.67 9.16 31.55
N ALA A 394 -2.83 8.80 31.01
CA ALA A 394 -2.93 8.22 29.66
C ALA A 394 -2.40 9.16 28.56
N LEU A 395 -2.59 10.47 28.70
CA LEU A 395 -2.20 11.44 27.67
C LEU A 395 -0.74 11.88 27.77
N PHE A 396 -0.19 11.96 28.97
CA PHE A 396 1.08 12.63 29.22
C PHE A 396 2.17 11.75 29.85
N ALA A 397 1.85 10.58 30.40
CA ALA A 397 2.88 9.67 30.85
C ALA A 397 3.53 8.97 29.63
N PRO A 398 4.87 8.81 29.61
CA PRO A 398 5.50 7.87 28.70
C PRO A 398 5.04 6.45 29.05
N ALA A 399 4.82 5.60 28.06
CA ALA A 399 4.44 4.22 28.34
C ALA A 399 5.65 3.50 28.96
N THR A 400 5.64 3.31 30.27
CA THR A 400 6.59 2.46 30.97
C THR A 400 6.14 1.01 30.79
N ASP A 401 6.88 0.22 30.02
CA ASP A 401 6.69 -1.23 29.98
C ASP A 401 7.04 -1.80 31.37
N ILE A 402 6.02 -2.03 32.21
CA ILE A 402 6.19 -2.67 33.54
C ILE A 402 6.26 -4.22 33.40
N GLN A 403 6.32 -4.75 32.17
CA GLN A 403 6.51 -6.20 31.92
C GLN A 403 7.70 -6.45 30.99
N GLY A 404 8.91 -6.17 31.48
CA GLY A 404 10.11 -6.38 30.68
C GLY A 404 11.43 -6.16 31.42
N ALA A 405 11.52 -6.47 32.71
CA ALA A 405 12.77 -6.32 33.46
C ALA A 405 13.84 -7.40 33.14
N TRP A 406 13.61 -8.31 32.17
CA TRP A 406 14.54 -9.40 31.82
C TRP A 406 14.58 -9.74 30.32
N ALA A 407 14.52 -8.76 29.42
CA ALA A 407 14.82 -8.98 28.00
C ALA A 407 15.72 -7.86 27.48
N GLY A 408 16.84 -8.24 26.87
CA GLY A 408 17.87 -7.33 26.39
C GLY A 408 17.37 -6.31 25.38
N SER A 409 17.76 -5.05 25.60
CA SER A 409 18.16 -4.06 24.58
C SER A 409 17.52 -4.20 23.19
N ASP A 410 16.28 -3.72 23.03
CA ASP A 410 15.76 -3.11 21.78
C ASP A 410 14.33 -2.53 21.93
N SER A 411 13.96 -2.02 23.12
CA SER A 411 12.67 -1.32 23.29
C SER A 411 12.76 0.11 22.75
N LYS A 412 12.09 0.36 21.61
CA LYS A 412 11.96 1.71 21.03
C LYS A 412 11.29 2.66 22.05
N PRO A 413 11.75 3.92 22.18
CA PRO A 413 11.14 4.87 23.12
C PRO A 413 9.68 5.17 22.77
N THR A 414 8.79 4.97 23.73
CA THR A 414 7.35 5.24 23.64
C THR A 414 7.05 6.66 24.13
N TYR A 415 6.70 7.56 23.22
CA TYR A 415 6.32 8.94 23.55
C TYR A 415 4.87 9.01 24.11
N PRO A 416 4.57 9.99 24.98
CA PRO A 416 3.21 10.26 25.45
C PRO A 416 2.21 10.50 24.31
N LEU A 417 0.94 10.14 24.50
CA LEU A 417 -0.08 10.29 23.44
C LEU A 417 -0.29 11.74 22.98
N SER A 418 -0.11 12.69 23.89
CA SER A 418 -0.13 14.13 23.60
C SER A 418 0.88 14.58 22.54
N MET A 419 2.00 13.85 22.36
CA MET A 419 2.99 14.14 21.30
C MET A 419 2.51 13.75 19.90
N TYR A 420 1.47 12.91 19.80
CA TYR A 420 0.85 12.52 18.53
C TYR A 420 -0.31 13.44 18.14
N LEU A 421 -0.58 14.49 18.92
CA LEU A 421 -1.47 15.56 18.53
C LEU A 421 -0.70 16.51 17.61
N PRO A 422 -1.05 16.59 16.32
CA PRO A 422 -0.33 17.39 15.35
C PRO A 422 -0.53 18.89 15.62
N GLN A 423 0.37 19.70 15.10
CA GLN A 423 0.18 21.14 14.95
C GLN A 423 0.41 21.43 13.46
N SER A 424 -0.66 21.73 12.74
CA SER A 424 -0.67 21.86 11.27
C SER A 424 -1.50 23.07 10.87
N LYS A 425 -1.04 23.86 9.89
CA LYS A 425 -1.75 25.06 9.45
C LYS A 425 -3.14 24.76 8.88
N ASN A 426 -3.33 23.55 8.35
CA ASN A 426 -4.61 23.10 7.78
C ASN A 426 -5.47 22.34 8.79
N GLY A 427 -5.09 22.30 10.08
CA GLY A 427 -5.74 21.51 11.10
C GLY A 427 -6.15 22.30 12.33
N SER A 428 -7.24 21.89 12.97
CA SER A 428 -7.67 22.39 14.28
C SER A 428 -8.01 21.23 15.21
N THR A 429 -7.73 21.39 16.51
CA THR A 429 -8.08 20.40 17.54
C THR A 429 -9.05 20.99 18.55
N LEU A 430 -10.17 20.32 18.78
CA LEU A 430 -11.14 20.65 19.82
C LEU A 430 -11.09 19.59 20.92
N VAL A 431 -10.84 19.98 22.16
CA VAL A 431 -10.73 19.09 23.30
C VAL A 431 -11.93 19.27 24.22
N THR A 432 -12.50 18.19 24.75
CA THR A 432 -13.46 18.25 25.87
C THR A 432 -12.84 17.63 27.11
N THR A 433 -12.90 18.34 28.24
CA THR A 433 -12.35 17.85 29.51
C THR A 433 -13.07 18.48 30.70
N ARG A 434 -13.11 17.77 31.83
CA ARG A 434 -13.52 18.30 33.14
C ARG A 434 -12.37 18.99 33.85
N THR A 435 -11.14 18.72 33.43
CA THR A 435 -9.94 19.08 34.17
C THR A 435 -9.24 20.27 33.52
N ARG A 436 -9.24 21.42 34.22
CA ARG A 436 -8.57 22.64 33.73
C ARG A 436 -7.07 22.42 33.49
N SER A 437 -6.38 21.63 34.31
CA SER A 437 -4.95 21.36 34.13
C SER A 437 -4.65 20.59 32.84
N VAL A 438 -5.53 19.68 32.39
CA VAL A 438 -5.38 18.98 31.10
C VAL A 438 -5.61 19.96 29.94
N ALA A 439 -6.64 20.79 30.04
CA ALA A 439 -6.92 21.83 29.05
C ALA A 439 -5.75 22.80 28.86
N LEU A 440 -5.15 23.27 29.95
CA LEU A 440 -3.99 24.16 29.92
C LEU A 440 -2.81 23.54 29.18
N ARG A 441 -2.56 22.25 29.39
CA ARG A 441 -1.45 21.52 28.75
C ARG A 441 -1.69 21.25 27.26
N LEU A 442 -2.95 21.15 26.83
CA LEU A 442 -3.30 20.82 25.44
C LEU A 442 -3.55 22.04 24.56
N ALA A 443 -4.20 23.08 25.10
CA ALA A 443 -4.67 24.24 24.35
C ALA A 443 -4.02 25.57 24.78
N GLY A 444 -3.52 25.67 26.02
CA GLY A 444 -3.06 26.94 26.60
C GLY A 444 -4.20 27.78 27.17
N GLU A 445 -3.87 28.76 28.01
CA GLU A 445 -4.85 29.54 28.79
C GLU A 445 -5.81 30.36 27.90
N SER A 446 -5.30 30.97 26.83
CA SER A 446 -6.07 31.83 25.92
C SER A 446 -7.16 31.09 25.13
N ASP A 447 -7.06 29.77 25.03
CA ASP A 447 -7.89 28.93 24.16
C ASP A 447 -8.79 27.96 24.94
N ILE A 448 -8.95 28.21 26.24
CA ILE A 448 -9.92 27.55 27.09
C ILE A 448 -11.26 28.27 27.01
N ILE A 449 -12.32 27.53 26.67
CA ILE A 449 -13.70 27.99 26.73
C ILE A 449 -14.39 27.32 27.93
N PRO A 450 -14.72 28.08 28.99
CA PRO A 450 -15.45 27.54 30.12
C PRO A 450 -16.91 27.27 29.73
N VAL A 451 -17.35 26.03 29.91
CA VAL A 451 -18.74 25.60 29.68
C VAL A 451 -19.44 25.50 31.03
N GLY A 452 -20.13 26.58 31.39
CA GLY A 452 -20.94 26.66 32.60
C GLY A 452 -22.27 25.90 32.48
N PRO A 453 -23.06 25.85 33.58
CA PRO A 453 -24.45 25.40 33.58
C PRO A 453 -25.30 26.05 32.47
N MET A 454 -26.30 25.32 31.97
CA MET A 454 -27.31 25.92 31.09
C MET A 454 -28.08 26.98 31.87
N ASN A 455 -28.26 28.16 31.29
CA ASN A 455 -29.05 29.24 31.88
C ASN A 455 -30.54 28.91 31.79
N GLY A 456 -31.37 29.61 32.57
CA GLY A 456 -32.84 29.41 32.59
C GLY A 456 -33.48 29.38 31.20
N GLU A 457 -33.20 30.38 30.35
CA GLU A 457 -33.73 30.43 28.98
C GLU A 457 -33.37 29.20 28.13
N GLY A 458 -32.12 28.71 28.25
CA GLY A 458 -31.68 27.51 27.54
C GLY A 458 -32.31 26.24 28.09
N ALA A 459 -32.53 26.18 29.41
CA ALA A 459 -33.15 25.03 30.08
C ALA A 459 -34.64 24.94 29.74
N GLU A 460 -35.36 26.06 29.73
CA GLU A 460 -36.73 26.16 29.26
C GLU A 460 -36.86 25.70 27.81
N ALA A 461 -36.04 26.26 26.90
CA ALA A 461 -36.05 25.86 25.50
C ALA A 461 -35.74 24.37 25.28
N LEU A 462 -34.90 23.77 26.12
CA LEU A 462 -34.60 22.33 26.06
C LEU A 462 -35.80 21.50 26.53
N LEU A 463 -36.45 21.91 27.63
CA LEU A 463 -37.63 21.24 28.15
C LEU A 463 -38.81 21.33 27.18
N GLU A 464 -39.06 22.50 26.58
CA GLU A 464 -40.11 22.67 25.56
C GLU A 464 -39.91 21.70 24.39
N LYS A 465 -38.68 21.56 23.88
CA LYS A 465 -38.37 20.62 22.80
C LYS A 465 -38.53 19.15 23.21
N LYS A 466 -38.13 18.78 24.43
CA LYS A 466 -38.18 17.38 24.89
C LYS A 466 -39.56 16.92 25.35
N LEU A 467 -40.38 17.82 25.88
CA LEU A 467 -41.71 17.52 26.42
C LEU A 467 -42.84 17.75 25.39
N GLY A 468 -42.57 18.47 24.29
CA GLY A 468 -43.52 18.72 23.21
C GLY A 468 -44.52 19.84 23.51
N GLU A 469 -45.31 20.24 22.49
CA GLU A 469 -46.22 21.42 22.54
C GLU A 469 -47.39 21.31 23.54
N HIS A 470 -47.57 20.17 24.22
CA HIS A 470 -48.71 19.91 25.11
C HIS A 470 -48.46 20.18 26.60
N VAL A 471 -47.30 20.73 26.96
CA VAL A 471 -46.95 21.01 28.37
C VAL A 471 -47.07 22.50 28.67
N ASP A 472 -47.68 22.83 29.81
CA ASP A 472 -47.86 24.20 30.29
C ASP A 472 -46.51 24.93 30.43
N LYS A 473 -46.41 26.13 29.84
CA LYS A 473 -45.22 27.00 29.92
C LYS A 473 -44.87 27.38 31.36
N ALA A 474 -45.88 27.53 32.23
CA ALA A 474 -45.63 27.80 33.65
C ALA A 474 -44.95 26.60 34.35
N TYR A 475 -45.38 25.39 34.01
CA TYR A 475 -44.83 24.15 34.57
C TYR A 475 -43.40 23.87 34.07
N THR A 476 -43.10 24.16 32.80
CA THR A 476 -41.74 24.01 32.25
C THR A 476 -40.75 25.00 32.87
N ALA A 477 -41.15 26.26 33.09
CA ALA A 477 -40.35 27.26 33.80
C ALA A 477 -40.11 26.88 35.27
N GLU A 478 -41.14 26.38 35.97
CA GLU A 478 -41.02 25.92 37.36
C GLU A 478 -40.08 24.71 37.48
N LEU A 479 -40.19 23.75 36.57
CA LEU A 479 -39.30 22.59 36.52
C LEU A 479 -37.85 22.97 36.20
N ALA A 480 -37.63 23.91 35.28
CA ALA A 480 -36.30 24.44 34.96
C ALA A 480 -35.67 25.09 36.20
N ALA A 481 -36.42 25.94 36.91
CA ALA A 481 -35.98 26.60 38.13
C ALA A 481 -35.68 25.60 39.26
N ALA A 482 -36.52 24.58 39.44
CA ALA A 482 -36.30 23.54 40.45
C ALA A 482 -35.03 22.70 40.18
N LEU A 483 -34.76 22.36 38.91
CA LEU A 483 -33.54 21.64 38.53
C LEU A 483 -32.28 22.51 38.68
N GLU A 484 -32.38 23.81 38.43
CA GLU A 484 -31.30 24.78 38.66
C GLU A 484 -31.00 24.95 40.16
N ASP A 485 -32.02 25.02 41.01
CA ASP A 485 -31.89 25.09 42.47
C ASP A 485 -31.28 23.81 43.06
N LEU A 486 -31.78 22.63 42.66
CA LEU A 486 -31.22 21.33 43.08
C LEU A 486 -29.74 21.23 42.72
N ARG A 487 -29.37 21.67 41.52
CA ARG A 487 -27.98 21.69 41.06
C ARG A 487 -27.12 22.67 41.85
N THR A 488 -27.63 23.88 42.11
CA THR A 488 -26.91 24.89 42.90
C THR A 488 -26.62 24.35 44.30
N LYS A 489 -27.59 23.68 44.92
CA LYS A 489 -27.42 23.00 46.22
C LYS A 489 -26.35 21.90 46.18
N LEU A 490 -26.30 21.08 45.14
CA LEU A 490 -25.28 20.04 44.95
C LEU A 490 -23.86 20.61 44.68
N LEU A 491 -23.77 21.77 44.02
CA LEU A 491 -22.51 22.47 43.81
C LEU A 491 -21.99 23.10 45.10
N VAL A 492 -22.87 23.69 45.89
CA VAL A 492 -22.53 24.25 47.20
C VAL A 492 -22.09 23.13 48.16
N SER A 493 -22.79 21.99 48.19
CA SER A 493 -22.41 20.86 49.04
C SER A 493 -21.07 20.22 48.66
N SER A 494 -20.73 20.17 47.37
CA SER A 494 -19.43 19.65 46.91
C SER A 494 -18.27 20.63 47.15
N SER A 495 -18.55 21.94 47.24
CA SER A 495 -17.54 22.96 47.59
C SER A 495 -17.27 23.10 49.10
N LEU A 496 -18.18 22.64 49.95
CA LEU A 496 -18.09 22.70 51.43
C LEU A 496 -17.38 21.49 52.07
N ALA A 497 -16.88 20.54 51.28
CA ALA A 497 -16.12 19.39 51.77
C ALA A 497 -14.60 19.47 51.47
N PRO A 498 -13.83 20.46 51.98
CA PRO A 498 -12.40 20.28 52.17
C PRO A 498 -12.13 19.85 53.61
N GLY A 499 -11.83 18.56 53.80
CA GLY A 499 -11.07 18.09 54.95
C GLY A 499 -11.87 17.64 56.18
N MET A 500 -12.40 16.42 56.13
CA MET A 500 -12.51 15.46 57.24
C MET A 500 -12.64 14.09 56.54
N LEU A 501 -11.85 13.04 56.75
CA LEU A 501 -11.02 12.57 57.85
C LEU A 501 -10.26 11.30 57.32
N PRO A 502 -9.39 10.68 58.12
CA PRO A 502 -7.97 10.38 57.84
C PRO A 502 -7.67 9.22 56.86
#